data_AF-A0A7C9EMG8-F1
#
_entry.id   AF-A0A7C9EMG8-F1
#
_cell.length_a   1.000
_cell.length_b   1.000
_cell.length_c   1.000
_cell.angle_alpha   90.00
_cell.angle_beta   90.00
_cell.angle_gamma   90.00
#
_symmetry.space_group_name_H-M   'P 1'
#
loop_
_entity.id
_entity.type
_entity.pdbx_description
1 polymer ?
#
loop_
_entity_poly.entity_id
_entity_poly.type
_entity_poly.pdbx_seq_one_letter_code
_entity_poly.pdbx_strand_id
1 'polypeptide(L)'
;FCQQKRLADMERKAVNDMFVILSDIWLDEEETMVKLRQVLEGYESVEVVPSLFILMGNFCSSPCNLSFHSFASLRSQFGKLGKMIAEFPRLKEHSRFLFIPSPDDAGPSSVLPRCALPKYLTEELQKEIPNALFMSNPCRIKFYSQEIAVFRRDLLYRMRRSCLIPPSTAETSDPFAHLVATIIHQSHLCPLPLTVQPISWNHDHCLHLYPTPHTIILGDRSEQKSFNYAGVTCFNPGSFST
;
A
#
# COMPACT_ATOMS: atom_id res chain seq x y z
N PHE A 1 1.78 -18.99 -23.44
CA PHE A 1 3.05 -19.71 -23.24
C PHE A 1 4.31 -18.95 -23.68
N CYS A 2 4.45 -18.50 -24.94
CA CYS A 2 5.69 -17.82 -25.38
C CYS A 2 5.93 -16.46 -24.69
N GLN A 3 4.88 -15.66 -24.45
CA GLN A 3 5.00 -14.38 -23.74
C GLN A 3 5.35 -14.53 -22.27
N GLN A 4 4.80 -15.54 -21.58
CA GLN A 4 5.06 -15.76 -20.15
C GLN A 4 6.51 -16.20 -19.91
N LYS A 5 7.07 -17.03 -20.80
CA LYS A 5 8.52 -17.35 -20.78
C LYS A 5 9.38 -16.11 -20.98
N ARG A 6 9.03 -15.27 -21.97
CA ARG A 6 9.73 -14.00 -22.20
C ARG A 6 9.72 -13.08 -20.98
N LEU A 7 8.57 -12.94 -20.31
CA LEU A 7 8.47 -12.13 -19.09
C LEU A 7 9.32 -12.70 -17.96
N ALA A 8 9.31 -14.02 -17.76
CA ALA A 8 10.15 -14.69 -16.77
C ALA A 8 11.65 -14.52 -17.06
N ASP A 9 12.05 -14.53 -18.34
CA ASP A 9 13.44 -14.30 -18.74
C ASP A 9 13.88 -12.85 -18.51
N MET A 10 12.97 -11.88 -18.67
CA MET A 10 13.23 -10.47 -18.34
C MET A 10 13.34 -10.26 -16.84
N GLU A 11 12.45 -10.89 -16.06
CA GLU A 11 12.49 -10.85 -14.60
C GLU A 11 13.79 -11.41 -14.03
N ARG A 12 14.29 -12.53 -14.57
CA ARG A 12 15.60 -13.11 -14.20
C ARG A 12 16.78 -12.17 -14.48
N LYS A 13 16.65 -11.27 -15.45
CA LYS A 13 17.69 -10.27 -15.78
C LYS A 13 17.56 -9.02 -14.90
N ALA A 14 16.37 -8.74 -14.39
CA ALA A 14 16.05 -7.61 -13.53
C ALA A 14 16.45 -7.85 -12.06
N VAL A 15 17.67 -8.37 -11.84
CA VAL A 15 18.15 -8.78 -10.50
C VAL A 15 18.26 -7.59 -9.53
N ASN A 16 18.48 -6.38 -10.07
CA ASN A 16 18.66 -5.17 -9.28
C ASN A 16 17.38 -4.33 -9.14
N ASP A 17 16.25 -4.76 -9.72
CA ASP A 17 14.99 -4.02 -9.59
C ASP A 17 14.45 -4.17 -8.16
N MET A 18 14.24 -3.03 -7.50
CA MET A 18 13.79 -2.97 -6.11
C MET A 18 12.51 -2.15 -5.98
N PHE A 19 11.60 -2.59 -5.11
CA PHE A 19 10.45 -1.82 -4.66
C PHE A 19 10.59 -1.43 -3.19
N VAL A 20 10.31 -0.17 -2.88
CA VAL A 20 10.27 0.36 -1.51
C VAL A 20 8.83 0.56 -1.11
N ILE A 21 8.42 0.04 0.03
CA ILE A 21 7.01 0.04 0.45
C ILE A 21 6.93 0.64 1.84
N LEU A 22 6.13 1.68 1.98
CA LEU A 22 5.89 2.41 3.22
C LEU A 22 4.37 2.55 3.43
N SER A 23 3.92 2.46 4.68
CA SER A 23 2.52 2.61 5.07
C SER A 23 2.40 3.60 6.23
N ASP A 24 1.24 4.25 6.36
CA ASP A 24 0.98 5.28 7.38
C ASP A 24 2.05 6.38 7.38
N ILE A 25 2.00 7.22 6.35
CA ILE A 25 2.96 8.29 6.10
C ILE A 25 2.28 9.63 6.37
N TRP A 26 2.30 10.09 7.62
CA TRP A 26 1.66 11.33 8.03
C TRP A 26 2.44 12.56 7.54
N LEU A 27 1.96 13.18 6.45
CA LEU A 27 2.65 14.30 5.79
C LEU A 27 2.56 15.62 6.58
N ASP A 28 1.65 15.69 7.55
CA ASP A 28 1.50 16.81 8.46
C ASP A 28 2.48 16.77 9.63
N GLU A 29 3.15 15.65 9.85
CA GLU A 29 4.16 15.49 10.89
C GLU A 29 5.57 15.74 10.34
N GLU A 30 6.28 16.69 10.96
CA GLU A 30 7.63 17.07 10.53
C GLU A 30 8.64 15.93 10.70
N GLU A 31 8.54 15.16 11.79
CA GLU A 31 9.42 14.01 12.04
C GLU A 31 9.29 12.95 10.93
N THR A 32 8.06 12.65 10.50
CA THR A 32 7.79 11.74 9.37
C THR A 32 8.44 12.26 8.09
N MET A 33 8.34 13.56 7.79
CA MET A 33 8.94 14.17 6.61
C MET A 33 10.48 14.15 6.64
N VAL A 34 11.10 14.32 7.82
CA VAL A 34 12.55 14.20 7.99
C VAL A 34 13.01 12.75 7.78
N LYS A 35 12.33 11.76 8.38
CA LYS A 35 12.63 10.34 8.17
C LYS A 35 12.48 9.95 6.70
N LEU A 36 11.43 10.44 6.03
CA LEU A 36 11.21 10.16 4.61
C LEU A 36 12.33 10.73 3.74
N ARG A 37 12.79 11.95 4.04
CA ARG A 37 13.98 12.53 3.39
C ARG A 37 15.21 11.64 3.57
N GLN A 38 15.47 11.15 4.78
CA GLN A 38 16.61 10.24 5.04
C GLN A 38 16.52 8.94 4.22
N VAL A 39 15.31 8.39 4.05
CA VAL A 39 15.08 7.22 3.19
C VAL A 39 15.42 7.54 1.74
N LEU A 40 14.96 8.69 1.22
CA LEU A 40 15.25 9.13 -0.14
C LEU A 40 16.76 9.39 -0.34
N GLU A 41 17.42 10.08 0.59
CA GLU A 41 18.87 10.30 0.58
C GLU A 41 19.65 8.99 0.56
N GLY A 42 19.22 8.03 1.40
CA GLY A 42 19.77 6.69 1.44
C GLY A 42 19.74 6.03 0.07
N TYR A 43 18.58 6.01 -0.59
CA TYR A 43 18.43 5.37 -1.91
C TYR A 43 19.08 6.15 -3.07
N GLU A 44 19.12 7.48 -3.02
CA GLU A 44 19.82 8.30 -4.01
C GLU A 44 21.33 7.99 -4.01
N SER A 45 21.90 7.61 -2.85
CA SER A 45 23.32 7.27 -2.72
C SER A 45 23.70 5.87 -3.23
N VAL A 46 22.72 4.99 -3.47
CA VAL A 46 22.96 3.62 -3.94
C VAL A 46 23.25 3.60 -5.44
N GLU A 47 24.01 2.61 -5.90
CA GLU A 47 24.34 2.42 -7.32
C GLU A 47 23.08 2.23 -8.19
N VAL A 48 22.14 1.41 -7.74
CA VAL A 48 20.84 1.18 -8.40
C VAL A 48 19.73 1.75 -7.53
N VAL A 49 18.99 2.72 -8.07
CA VAL A 49 17.83 3.29 -7.38
C VAL A 49 16.61 2.38 -7.51
N PRO A 50 15.68 2.37 -6.53
CA PRO A 50 14.46 1.60 -6.62
C PRO A 50 13.61 1.99 -7.83
N SER A 51 12.97 1.02 -8.45
CA SER A 51 12.12 1.26 -9.63
C SER A 51 10.73 1.78 -9.24
N LEU A 52 10.26 1.46 -8.04
CA LEU A 52 8.94 1.85 -7.53
C LEU A 52 8.95 2.10 -6.02
N PHE A 53 8.42 3.24 -5.62
CA PHE A 53 8.04 3.55 -4.24
C PHE A 53 6.53 3.41 -4.11
N ILE A 54 6.07 2.56 -3.18
CA ILE A 54 4.66 2.38 -2.85
C ILE A 54 4.44 3.04 -1.50
N LEU A 55 3.73 4.16 -1.52
CA LEU A 55 3.37 4.98 -0.38
C LEU A 55 1.89 4.77 -0.08
N MET A 56 1.60 4.00 0.96
CA MET A 56 0.24 3.79 1.42
C MET A 56 -0.10 4.80 2.51
N GLY A 57 -1.33 5.32 2.49
CA GLY A 57 -1.83 6.18 3.56
C GLY A 57 -1.86 5.46 4.92
N ASN A 58 -2.30 6.08 6.01
CA ASN A 58 -2.88 7.43 6.07
C ASN A 58 -1.86 8.52 5.71
N PHE A 59 -2.25 9.53 4.94
CA PHE A 59 -1.40 10.66 4.57
C PHE A 59 -1.49 11.85 5.53
N CYS A 60 -2.40 11.77 6.50
CA CYS A 60 -2.54 12.73 7.58
C CYS A 60 -2.67 11.98 8.91
N SER A 61 -2.08 12.53 9.97
CA SER A 61 -2.16 11.99 11.33
C SER A 61 -3.60 11.93 11.85
N SER A 62 -4.44 12.88 11.41
CA SER A 62 -5.85 12.96 11.76
C SER A 62 -6.78 12.52 10.61
N PRO A 63 -7.86 11.77 10.90
CA PRO A 63 -8.79 11.34 9.85
C PRO A 63 -9.48 12.50 9.14
N CYS A 64 -9.55 12.43 7.81
CA CYS A 64 -10.24 13.37 6.94
C CYS A 64 -11.76 13.15 6.98
N ASN A 65 -12.41 13.48 8.10
CA ASN A 65 -13.86 13.40 8.28
C ASN A 65 -14.58 14.74 7.97
N LEU A 66 -15.89 14.84 8.25
CA LEU A 66 -16.67 16.06 8.02
C LEU A 66 -16.16 17.29 8.79
N SER A 67 -15.46 17.08 9.90
CA SER A 67 -14.85 18.12 10.73
C SER A 67 -13.42 18.46 10.29
N PHE A 68 -12.91 17.81 9.24
CA PHE A 68 -11.59 18.08 8.70
C PHE A 68 -11.64 19.32 7.82
N HIS A 69 -11.10 20.43 8.32
CA HIS A 69 -11.05 21.71 7.61
C HIS A 69 -9.70 21.99 6.95
N SER A 70 -8.72 21.08 7.11
CA SER A 70 -7.32 21.29 6.74
C SER A 70 -6.96 20.79 5.34
N PHE A 71 -7.91 20.67 4.41
CA PHE A 71 -7.63 20.16 3.05
C PHE A 71 -6.64 21.02 2.27
N ALA A 72 -6.66 22.35 2.46
CA ALA A 72 -5.67 23.24 1.86
C ALA A 72 -4.26 23.02 2.44
N SER A 73 -4.18 22.75 3.75
CA SER A 73 -2.92 22.39 4.41
C SER A 73 -2.39 21.05 3.88
N LEU A 74 -3.25 20.01 3.84
CA LEU A 74 -2.89 18.70 3.30
C LEU A 74 -2.41 18.77 1.84
N ARG A 75 -3.09 19.56 0.99
CA ARG A 75 -2.66 19.85 -0.37
C ARG A 75 -1.24 20.45 -0.39
N SER A 76 -0.98 21.42 0.47
CA SER A 76 0.36 22.02 0.61
C SER A 76 1.41 20.99 1.06
N GLN A 77 1.06 20.06 1.96
CA GLN A 77 1.98 19.00 2.38
C GLN A 77 2.32 18.03 1.24
N PHE A 78 1.35 17.66 0.40
CA PHE A 78 1.63 16.93 -0.85
C PHE A 78 2.58 17.72 -1.77
N GLY A 79 2.39 19.05 -1.89
CA GLY A 79 3.31 19.92 -2.62
C GLY A 79 4.73 19.92 -2.03
N LYS A 80 4.87 19.98 -0.71
CA LYS A 80 6.19 19.88 -0.03
C LYS A 80 6.86 18.54 -0.27
N LEU A 81 6.11 17.44 -0.21
CA LEU A 81 6.60 16.11 -0.55
C LEU A 81 7.09 16.05 -2.01
N GLY A 82 6.32 16.61 -2.95
CA GLY A 82 6.71 16.71 -4.35
C GLY A 82 8.05 17.43 -4.54
N LYS A 83 8.22 18.58 -3.88
CA LYS A 83 9.47 19.35 -3.92
C LYS A 83 10.64 18.59 -3.31
N MET A 84 10.44 17.95 -2.16
CA MET A 84 11.46 17.13 -1.51
C MET A 84 11.95 16.01 -2.41
N ILE A 85 11.05 15.26 -3.05
CA ILE A 85 11.45 14.20 -4.00
C ILE A 85 12.17 14.81 -5.22
N ALA A 86 11.76 16.00 -5.67
CA ALA A 86 12.39 16.67 -6.79
C ALA A 86 13.84 17.12 -6.54
N GLU A 87 14.26 17.21 -5.28
CA GLU A 87 15.66 17.46 -4.90
C GLU A 87 16.58 16.24 -5.20
N PHE A 88 16.00 15.05 -5.42
CA PHE A 88 16.71 13.80 -5.73
C PHE A 88 16.51 13.44 -7.21
N PRO A 89 17.36 13.93 -8.13
CA PRO A 89 17.13 13.81 -9.57
C PRO A 89 17.15 12.37 -10.07
N ARG A 90 18.01 11.48 -9.53
CA ARG A 90 18.06 10.08 -9.99
C ARG A 90 16.78 9.35 -9.62
N LEU A 91 16.29 9.52 -8.38
CA LEU A 91 15.00 8.99 -7.95
C LEU A 91 13.85 9.57 -8.78
N LYS A 92 13.84 10.88 -9.04
CA LYS A 92 12.81 11.53 -9.85
C LYS A 92 12.73 10.96 -11.28
N GLU A 93 13.88 10.67 -11.90
CA GLU A 93 13.96 10.26 -13.29
C GLU A 93 13.75 8.74 -13.48
N HIS A 94 14.26 7.93 -12.57
CA HIS A 94 14.28 6.47 -12.71
C HIS A 94 13.28 5.73 -11.82
N SER A 95 12.77 6.34 -10.75
CA SER A 95 11.78 5.73 -9.87
C SER A 95 10.37 6.21 -10.20
N ARG A 96 9.38 5.35 -9.96
CA ARG A 96 7.97 5.74 -9.93
C ARG A 96 7.48 5.85 -8.50
N PHE A 97 6.57 6.79 -8.25
CA PHE A 97 5.94 6.96 -6.94
C PHE A 97 4.47 6.61 -7.05
N LEU A 98 4.04 5.59 -6.31
CA LEU A 98 2.69 5.10 -6.27
C LEU A 98 2.06 5.42 -4.92
N PHE A 99 0.94 6.14 -4.95
CA PHE A 99 0.18 6.53 -3.77
C PHE A 99 -1.12 5.73 -3.71
N ILE A 100 -1.37 5.07 -2.57
CA ILE A 100 -2.56 4.26 -2.32
C ILE A 100 -3.30 4.83 -1.11
N PRO A 101 -4.57 5.24 -1.27
CA PRO A 101 -5.33 5.87 -0.19
C PRO A 101 -5.73 4.86 0.88
N SER A 102 -5.75 5.31 2.11
CA SER A 102 -6.35 4.61 3.23
C SER A 102 -7.83 4.98 3.39
N PRO A 103 -8.55 4.35 4.34
CA PRO A 103 -9.94 4.68 4.64
C PRO A 103 -10.13 6.05 5.29
N ASP A 104 -9.14 6.50 6.04
CA ASP A 104 -9.16 7.74 6.81
C ASP A 104 -8.68 8.95 6.01
N ASP A 105 -8.13 8.72 4.80
CA ASP A 105 -7.73 9.79 3.89
C ASP A 105 -8.94 10.53 3.31
N ALA A 106 -8.68 11.59 2.54
CA ALA A 106 -9.72 12.30 1.80
C ALA A 106 -10.37 11.40 0.74
N GLY A 107 -11.70 11.37 0.73
CA GLY A 107 -12.47 10.60 -0.25
C GLY A 107 -13.95 10.50 0.11
N PRO A 108 -14.78 9.95 -0.80
CA PRO A 108 -16.23 9.99 -0.65
C PRO A 108 -16.77 9.03 0.41
N SER A 109 -16.09 7.90 0.64
CA SER A 109 -16.51 6.90 1.64
C SER A 109 -15.40 5.93 2.02
N SER A 110 -15.59 5.17 3.09
CA SER A 110 -14.71 4.07 3.53
C SER A 110 -15.05 2.71 2.88
N VAL A 111 -16.01 2.71 1.94
CA VAL A 111 -16.46 1.53 1.16
C VAL A 111 -15.33 1.06 0.25
N LEU A 112 -15.20 -0.26 0.09
CA LEU A 112 -14.24 -0.87 -0.83
C LEU A 112 -14.89 -1.27 -2.16
N PRO A 113 -14.16 -1.29 -3.28
CA PRO A 113 -12.86 -0.64 -3.49
C PRO A 113 -12.97 0.88 -3.39
N ARG A 114 -11.94 1.51 -2.83
CA ARG A 114 -11.87 2.96 -2.68
C ARG A 114 -11.19 3.58 -3.89
N CYS A 115 -11.72 4.68 -4.40
CA CYS A 115 -11.10 5.45 -5.48
C CYS A 115 -9.75 6.07 -5.05
N ALA A 116 -8.94 6.46 -6.03
CA ALA A 116 -7.72 7.23 -5.78
C ALA A 116 -8.01 8.57 -5.09
N LEU A 117 -6.96 9.20 -4.56
CA LEU A 117 -7.05 10.53 -3.94
C LEU A 117 -7.58 11.58 -4.94
N PRO A 118 -8.40 12.55 -4.48
CA PRO A 118 -8.89 13.63 -5.33
C PRO A 118 -7.75 14.45 -5.96
N LYS A 119 -7.90 14.79 -7.25
CA LYS A 119 -6.91 15.58 -8.01
C LYS A 119 -6.52 16.88 -7.32
N TYR A 120 -7.48 17.55 -6.67
CA TYR A 120 -7.22 18.76 -5.90
C TYR A 120 -6.08 18.61 -4.87
N LEU A 121 -5.93 17.45 -4.23
CA LEU A 121 -4.84 17.22 -3.26
C LEU A 121 -3.52 16.87 -3.96
N THR A 122 -3.60 16.16 -5.09
CA THR A 122 -2.44 15.56 -5.74
C THR A 122 -1.77 16.47 -6.76
N GLU A 123 -2.49 17.49 -7.25
CA GLU A 123 -2.04 18.43 -8.28
C GLU A 123 -0.69 19.08 -7.97
N GLU A 124 -0.44 19.48 -6.72
CA GLU A 124 0.81 20.15 -6.35
C GLU A 124 2.00 19.20 -6.40
N LEU A 125 1.80 17.95 -5.97
CA LEU A 125 2.84 16.91 -6.09
C LEU A 125 3.09 16.55 -7.56
N GLN A 126 2.03 16.39 -8.35
CA GLN A 126 2.15 16.00 -9.76
C GLN A 126 2.80 17.07 -10.63
N LYS A 127 2.76 18.36 -10.24
CA LYS A 127 3.53 19.41 -10.90
C LYS A 127 5.03 19.17 -10.77
N GLU A 128 5.48 18.71 -9.62
CA GLU A 128 6.89 18.41 -9.36
C GLU A 128 7.29 17.03 -9.92
N ILE A 129 6.40 16.05 -9.81
CA ILE A 129 6.60 14.65 -10.22
C ILE A 129 5.47 14.21 -11.15
N PRO A 130 5.57 14.47 -12.47
CA PRO A 130 4.50 14.15 -13.42
C PRO A 130 4.24 12.63 -13.55
N ASN A 131 5.23 11.80 -13.20
CA ASN A 131 5.14 10.35 -13.25
C ASN A 131 4.52 9.71 -11.99
N ALA A 132 4.08 10.52 -11.01
CA ALA A 132 3.44 10.03 -9.79
C ALA A 132 2.05 9.43 -10.07
N LEU A 133 1.86 8.18 -9.63
CA LEU A 133 0.66 7.39 -9.82
C LEU A 133 -0.19 7.43 -8.55
N PHE A 134 -1.48 7.74 -8.69
CA PHE A 134 -2.45 7.67 -7.61
C PHE A 134 -3.48 6.60 -7.98
N MET A 135 -3.53 5.52 -7.21
CA MET A 135 -4.38 4.35 -7.52
C MET A 135 -5.46 4.12 -6.47
N SER A 136 -6.38 3.20 -6.78
CA SER A 136 -7.41 2.73 -5.86
C SER A 136 -6.83 1.92 -4.70
N ASN A 137 -7.67 1.67 -3.69
CA ASN A 137 -7.37 0.71 -2.63
C ASN A 137 -8.49 -0.36 -2.55
N PRO A 138 -8.19 -1.64 -2.79
CA PRO A 138 -6.89 -2.19 -3.19
C PRO A 138 -6.48 -1.82 -4.62
N CYS A 139 -5.24 -2.17 -4.97
CA CYS A 139 -4.75 -2.17 -6.34
C CYS A 139 -3.88 -3.42 -6.61
N ARG A 140 -3.70 -3.75 -7.88
CA ARG A 140 -2.82 -4.84 -8.33
C ARG A 140 -1.70 -4.28 -9.20
N ILE A 141 -0.49 -4.77 -8.98
CA ILE A 141 0.71 -4.39 -9.71
C ILE A 141 1.22 -5.63 -10.40
N LYS A 142 1.40 -5.55 -11.72
CA LYS A 142 2.01 -6.61 -12.51
C LYS A 142 3.46 -6.26 -12.77
N PHE A 143 4.38 -7.04 -12.21
CA PHE A 143 5.80 -6.89 -12.40
C PHE A 143 6.34 -8.10 -13.15
N TYR A 144 6.60 -7.94 -14.45
CA TYR A 144 6.92 -9.03 -15.36
C TYR A 144 5.92 -10.21 -15.29
N SER A 145 6.37 -11.36 -14.76
CA SER A 145 5.53 -12.55 -14.60
C SER A 145 4.84 -12.61 -13.24
N GLN A 146 5.24 -11.77 -12.29
CA GLN A 146 4.67 -11.70 -10.95
C GLN A 146 3.47 -10.75 -10.88
N GLU A 147 2.57 -11.09 -9.97
CA GLU A 147 1.42 -10.28 -9.61
C GLU A 147 1.44 -9.98 -8.12
N ILE A 148 1.30 -8.70 -7.80
CA ILE A 148 1.37 -8.16 -6.45
C ILE A 148 0.05 -7.48 -6.14
N ALA A 149 -0.69 -7.98 -5.15
CA ALA A 149 -1.89 -7.34 -4.64
C ALA A 149 -1.53 -6.44 -3.46
N VAL A 150 -1.96 -5.17 -3.48
CA VAL A 150 -1.70 -4.20 -2.41
C VAL A 150 -3.02 -3.77 -1.80
N PHE A 151 -3.11 -3.83 -0.48
CA PHE A 151 -4.32 -3.50 0.25
C PHE A 151 -4.00 -2.76 1.54
N ARG A 152 -4.43 -1.50 1.64
CA ARG A 152 -4.24 -0.67 2.84
C ARG A 152 -5.49 -0.74 3.72
N ARG A 153 -5.45 -1.54 4.79
CA ARG A 153 -6.53 -1.66 5.77
C ARG A 153 -6.01 -2.35 7.03
N ASP A 154 -6.48 -1.88 8.19
CA ASP A 154 -6.22 -2.53 9.49
C ASP A 154 -7.04 -3.83 9.62
N LEU A 155 -6.65 -4.83 8.84
CA LEU A 155 -7.40 -6.06 8.64
C LEU A 155 -7.20 -7.04 9.80
N LEU A 156 -6.00 -7.11 10.37
CA LEU A 156 -5.72 -7.97 11.51
C LEU A 156 -6.63 -7.63 12.69
N TYR A 157 -6.69 -6.36 13.06
CA TYR A 157 -7.56 -5.88 14.14
C TYR A 157 -9.04 -6.20 13.87
N ARG A 158 -9.52 -5.93 12.64
CA ARG A 158 -10.93 -6.15 12.27
C ARG A 158 -11.31 -7.63 12.27
N MET A 159 -10.46 -8.48 11.69
CA MET A 159 -10.67 -9.93 11.68
C MET A 159 -10.72 -10.48 13.10
N ARG A 160 -9.80 -10.06 13.98
CA ARG A 160 -9.77 -10.51 15.37
C ARG A 160 -11.01 -10.11 16.16
N ARG A 161 -11.50 -8.87 15.96
CA ARG A 161 -12.74 -8.40 16.60
C ARG A 161 -13.99 -9.11 16.07
N SER A 162 -13.94 -9.65 14.87
CA SER A 162 -15.05 -10.40 14.24
C SER A 162 -14.94 -11.92 14.41
N CYS A 163 -13.89 -12.43 15.06
CA CYS A 163 -13.76 -13.86 15.36
C CYS A 163 -14.83 -14.30 16.38
N LEU A 164 -15.60 -15.33 16.04
CA LEU A 164 -16.49 -16.00 17.00
C LEU A 164 -15.71 -16.83 18.02
N ILE A 165 -14.69 -17.55 17.53
CA ILE A 165 -13.79 -18.37 18.33
C ILE A 165 -12.38 -17.82 18.11
N PRO A 166 -11.64 -17.46 19.18
CA PRO A 166 -10.26 -17.04 19.04
C PRO A 166 -9.40 -18.20 18.50
N PRO A 167 -8.37 -17.91 17.70
CA PRO A 167 -7.52 -18.94 17.11
C PRO A 167 -6.83 -19.72 18.23
N SER A 168 -6.79 -21.05 18.07
CA SER A 168 -6.10 -21.90 19.03
C SER A 168 -4.60 -21.71 18.93
N THR A 169 -3.92 -21.62 20.07
CA THR A 169 -2.46 -21.61 20.13
C THR A 169 -1.84 -22.93 19.65
N ALA A 170 -2.62 -24.00 19.55
CA ALA A 170 -2.17 -25.28 18.99
C ALA A 170 -1.99 -25.24 17.46
N GLU A 171 -2.76 -24.40 16.75
CA GLU A 171 -2.68 -24.29 15.29
C GLU A 171 -1.64 -23.24 14.89
N THR A 172 -1.77 -22.03 15.42
CA THR A 172 -0.86 -20.92 15.13
C THR A 172 -0.77 -20.00 16.33
N SER A 173 0.45 -19.75 16.83
CA SER A 173 0.69 -18.71 17.83
C SER A 173 0.69 -17.30 17.23
N ASP A 174 0.92 -17.19 15.93
CA ASP A 174 1.04 -15.91 15.23
C ASP A 174 -0.30 -15.43 14.65
N PRO A 175 -0.85 -14.29 15.13
CA PRO A 175 -2.07 -13.73 14.60
C PRO A 175 -2.01 -13.37 13.10
N PHE A 176 -0.83 -12.95 12.61
CA PHE A 176 -0.61 -12.57 11.22
C PHE A 176 -0.59 -13.79 10.30
N ALA A 177 0.15 -14.86 10.64
CA ALA A 177 0.12 -16.11 9.88
C ALA A 177 -1.31 -16.65 9.71
N HIS A 178 -2.12 -16.63 10.77
CA HIS A 178 -3.52 -17.03 10.70
C HIS A 178 -4.35 -16.11 9.79
N LEU A 179 -4.11 -14.79 9.84
CA LEU A 179 -4.77 -13.84 8.93
C LEU A 179 -4.45 -14.18 7.48
N VAL A 180 -3.17 -14.38 7.15
CA VAL A 180 -2.70 -14.71 5.81
C VAL A 180 -3.33 -16.01 5.31
N ALA A 181 -3.31 -17.08 6.12
CA ALA A 181 -3.94 -18.34 5.79
C ALA A 181 -5.46 -18.18 5.53
N THR A 182 -6.14 -17.35 6.33
CA THR A 182 -7.57 -17.09 6.16
C THR A 182 -7.86 -16.39 4.83
N ILE A 183 -7.13 -15.33 4.51
CA ILE A 183 -7.32 -14.55 3.26
C ILE A 183 -7.08 -15.41 2.03
N ILE A 184 -6.02 -16.24 2.04
CA ILE A 184 -5.68 -17.14 0.93
C ILE A 184 -6.75 -18.22 0.77
N HIS A 185 -7.16 -18.88 1.86
CA HIS A 185 -8.19 -19.92 1.80
C HIS A 185 -9.56 -19.37 1.38
N GLN A 186 -9.93 -18.17 1.83
CA GLN A 186 -11.16 -17.51 1.40
C GLN A 186 -11.06 -16.91 0.00
N SER A 187 -9.86 -16.86 -0.60
CA SER A 187 -9.59 -16.23 -1.89
C SER A 187 -10.18 -14.81 -2.01
N HIS A 188 -10.17 -14.06 -0.90
CA HIS A 188 -10.78 -12.72 -0.81
C HIS A 188 -9.97 -11.85 0.14
N LEU A 189 -9.62 -10.62 -0.26
CA LEU A 189 -8.82 -9.67 0.54
C LEU A 189 -9.52 -9.25 1.83
N CYS A 190 -10.85 -9.21 1.86
CA CYS A 190 -11.63 -8.79 3.02
C CYS A 190 -12.79 -9.77 3.27
N PRO A 191 -12.55 -10.94 3.89
CA PRO A 191 -13.60 -11.92 4.17
C PRO A 191 -14.36 -11.53 5.44
N LEU A 192 -14.97 -10.34 5.43
CA LEU A 192 -15.72 -9.78 6.55
C LEU A 192 -17.16 -9.47 6.12
N PRO A 193 -18.15 -9.53 7.04
CA PRO A 193 -19.51 -9.09 6.75
C PRO A 193 -19.57 -7.61 6.35
N LEU A 194 -20.53 -7.27 5.49
CA LEU A 194 -20.75 -5.89 5.02
C LEU A 194 -21.05 -4.89 6.14
N THR A 195 -21.55 -5.36 7.29
CA THR A 195 -21.77 -4.55 8.49
C THR A 195 -20.47 -4.10 9.15
N VAL A 196 -19.38 -4.86 8.97
CA VAL A 196 -18.05 -4.55 9.51
C VAL A 196 -17.22 -3.78 8.49
N GLN A 197 -17.25 -4.21 7.23
CA GLN A 197 -16.57 -3.55 6.13
C GLN A 197 -17.50 -3.47 4.91
N PRO A 198 -18.08 -2.29 4.64
CA PRO A 198 -18.88 -2.08 3.44
C PRO A 198 -18.05 -2.29 2.18
N ILE A 199 -18.62 -3.04 1.23
CA ILE A 199 -18.08 -3.30 -0.09
C ILE A 199 -19.16 -2.94 -1.11
N SER A 200 -18.75 -2.25 -2.18
CA SER A 200 -19.59 -1.96 -3.33
C SER A 200 -19.87 -3.26 -4.07
N TRP A 201 -21.13 -3.69 -4.08
CA TRP A 201 -21.54 -4.97 -4.67
C TRP A 201 -21.11 -5.12 -6.12
N ASN A 202 -21.12 -4.04 -6.89
CA ASN A 202 -20.70 -4.04 -8.30
C ASN A 202 -19.19 -4.31 -8.49
N HIS A 203 -18.39 -4.09 -7.46
CA HIS A 203 -16.92 -4.15 -7.51
C HIS A 203 -16.31 -5.15 -6.51
N ASP A 204 -17.11 -6.07 -5.98
CA ASP A 204 -16.64 -7.12 -5.06
C ASP A 204 -15.55 -8.00 -5.71
N HIS A 205 -15.71 -8.30 -7.00
CA HIS A 205 -14.73 -9.04 -7.80
C HIS A 205 -13.31 -8.44 -7.80
N CYS A 206 -13.15 -7.14 -7.52
CA CYS A 206 -11.84 -6.50 -7.42
C CYS A 206 -11.06 -6.91 -6.16
N LEU A 207 -11.75 -7.40 -5.13
CA LEU A 207 -11.18 -7.86 -3.86
C LEU A 207 -10.82 -9.35 -3.88
N HIS A 208 -11.26 -10.09 -4.90
CA HIS A 208 -10.96 -11.51 -5.05
C HIS A 208 -9.45 -11.71 -5.20
N LEU A 209 -8.95 -12.85 -4.75
CA LEU A 209 -7.57 -13.31 -4.89
C LEU A 209 -7.49 -14.53 -5.81
N TYR A 210 -8.42 -14.65 -6.75
CA TYR A 210 -8.41 -15.70 -7.77
C TYR A 210 -8.19 -15.07 -9.16
N PRO A 211 -7.14 -15.45 -9.91
CA PRO A 211 -6.06 -16.36 -9.53
C PRO A 211 -5.21 -15.78 -8.38
N THR A 212 -4.55 -16.68 -7.63
CA THR A 212 -3.73 -16.32 -6.47
C THR A 212 -2.52 -15.49 -6.91
N PRO A 213 -2.33 -14.27 -6.35
CA PRO A 213 -1.15 -13.48 -6.66
C PRO A 213 0.10 -14.12 -6.07
N HIS A 214 1.27 -13.69 -6.55
CA HIS A 214 2.55 -14.16 -6.03
C HIS A 214 2.88 -13.49 -4.69
N THR A 215 2.49 -12.22 -4.56
CA THR A 215 2.76 -11.41 -3.38
C THR A 215 1.52 -10.64 -2.94
N ILE A 216 1.27 -10.58 -1.64
CA ILE A 216 0.21 -9.79 -1.04
C ILE A 216 0.86 -8.81 -0.05
N ILE A 217 0.63 -7.52 -0.25
CA ILE A 217 1.11 -6.45 0.61
C ILE A 217 -0.10 -5.94 1.39
N LEU A 218 -0.10 -6.20 2.70
CA LEU A 218 -1.13 -5.72 3.61
C LEU A 218 -0.58 -4.51 4.37
N GLY A 219 -1.07 -3.31 4.08
CA GLY A 219 -0.76 -2.13 4.89
C GLY A 219 -1.64 -2.12 6.14
N ASP A 220 -1.14 -2.65 7.25
CA ASP A 220 -1.80 -2.68 8.56
C ASP A 220 -0.91 -1.97 9.59
N ARG A 221 -1.53 -1.37 10.61
CA ARG A 221 -0.84 -0.75 11.75
C ARG A 221 -0.19 -1.76 12.68
N SER A 222 -0.41 -3.06 12.47
CA SER A 222 0.31 -4.12 13.18
C SER A 222 1.81 -4.08 12.92
N GLU A 223 2.57 -4.83 13.71
CA GLU A 223 4.02 -4.95 13.55
C GLU A 223 4.42 -5.40 12.14
N GLN A 224 5.62 -4.99 11.73
CA GLN A 224 6.21 -5.42 10.46
C GLN A 224 6.42 -6.92 10.48
N LYS A 225 5.89 -7.62 9.48
CA LYS A 225 5.97 -9.08 9.41
C LYS A 225 5.90 -9.60 7.99
N SER A 226 6.59 -10.69 7.72
CA SER A 226 6.47 -11.44 6.48
C SER A 226 6.17 -12.91 6.78
N PHE A 227 5.32 -13.50 5.94
CA PHE A 227 4.92 -14.89 6.04
C PHE A 227 4.69 -15.46 4.65
N ASN A 228 5.34 -16.57 4.34
CA ASN A 228 5.09 -17.31 3.11
C ASN A 228 4.10 -18.45 3.40
N TYR A 229 3.00 -18.49 2.66
CA TYR A 229 1.98 -19.51 2.80
C TYR A 229 1.52 -19.99 1.43
N ALA A 230 1.53 -21.31 1.22
CA ALA A 230 1.12 -21.95 -0.03
C ALA A 230 1.79 -21.36 -1.30
N GLY A 231 3.06 -20.91 -1.18
CA GLY A 231 3.81 -20.30 -2.30
C GLY A 231 3.50 -18.82 -2.54
N VAL A 232 2.62 -18.21 -1.75
CA VAL A 232 2.32 -16.77 -1.78
C VAL A 232 3.10 -16.08 -0.66
N THR A 233 3.81 -15.00 -1.00
CA THR A 233 4.50 -14.18 0.00
C THR A 233 3.59 -13.07 0.46
N CYS A 234 3.18 -13.09 1.73
CA CYS A 234 2.39 -12.02 2.32
C CYS A 234 3.24 -11.26 3.33
N PHE A 235 3.19 -9.93 3.31
CA PHE A 235 3.86 -9.13 4.32
C PHE A 235 3.14 -7.82 4.62
N ASN A 236 3.44 -7.31 5.81
CA ASN A 236 3.03 -6.00 6.29
C ASN A 236 4.28 -5.15 6.51
N PRO A 237 4.40 -3.95 5.89
CA PRO A 237 5.50 -3.04 6.16
C PRO A 237 5.45 -2.42 7.56
N GLY A 238 4.30 -2.45 8.24
CA GLY A 238 4.09 -1.72 9.49
C GLY A 238 3.84 -0.23 9.23
N SER A 239 3.61 0.53 10.31
CA SER A 239 3.39 1.97 10.25
C SER A 239 4.72 2.72 10.31
N PHE A 240 4.93 3.66 9.39
CA PHE A 240 6.18 4.43 9.28
C PHE A 240 6.24 5.60 10.26
N SER A 241 5.10 6.23 10.54
CA SER A 241 5.01 7.41 11.42
C SER A 241 4.98 7.07 12.91
N THR A 242 4.72 5.82 13.30
CA THR A 242 4.60 5.38 14.71
C THR A 242 5.84 4.69 15.24
#